data_AF-A0A3R9VJM3-F1
#
_entry.id   AF-A0A3R9VJM3-F1
#
_cell.length_a   1.000
_cell.length_b   1.000
_cell.length_c   1.000
_cell.angle_alpha   90.00
_cell.angle_beta   90.00
_cell.angle_gamma   90.00
#
_symmetry.space_group_name_H-M   'P 1'
#
loop_
_entity.id
_entity.type
_entity.pdbx_description
1 polymer ?
#
loop_
_entity_poly.entity_id
_entity_poly.type
_entity_poly.pdbx_seq_one_letter_code
_entity_poly.pdbx_strand_id
1 'polypeptide(L)'
;MPGIRNWSGRVKAGATALGERRARMQARYDAEERAARQRAFAEARRARARVADPAAAVPWGVRVAAEAGWRFLVLAAAVWVVMQVIGSVRLVVLAFVAALLVTALLQPTVARLHRAGLSRGLATAVTALCGFLVLGLIGWFITWQVLDNLGNLTDRLQEGIEELKRWLLNSPLHVTEQQISDIASSLSDAIGTSTSEITSTGLQGVTVLVEVITGMLLAMFCTLFLL
;
A
#
# COMPACT_ATOMS: atom_id res chain seq x y z
N MET A 1 -96.88 -1.89 -57.95
CA MET A 1 -96.44 -2.82 -56.88
C MET A 1 -95.19 -2.25 -56.17
N PRO A 2 -95.28 -1.66 -54.96
CA PRO A 2 -94.10 -1.21 -54.20
C PRO A 2 -94.15 -1.69 -52.74
N GLY A 3 -93.85 -2.97 -52.47
CA GLY A 3 -93.93 -3.54 -51.10
C GLY A 3 -92.67 -4.25 -50.61
N ILE A 4 -91.68 -4.49 -51.47
CA ILE A 4 -90.59 -5.45 -51.21
C ILE A 4 -89.28 -4.74 -50.77
N ARG A 5 -89.23 -3.40 -50.81
CA ARG A 5 -87.99 -2.64 -50.58
C ARG A 5 -87.70 -2.34 -49.10
N ASN A 6 -88.70 -2.33 -48.21
CA ASN A 6 -88.53 -1.94 -46.80
C ASN A 6 -88.13 -3.11 -45.87
N TRP A 7 -88.39 -4.36 -46.25
CA TRP A 7 -88.05 -5.54 -45.45
C TRP A 7 -86.54 -5.79 -45.42
N SER A 8 -85.86 -5.60 -46.55
CA SER A 8 -84.41 -5.80 -46.67
C SER A 8 -83.59 -4.83 -45.80
N GLY A 9 -84.08 -3.61 -45.56
CA GLY A 9 -83.41 -2.62 -44.72
C GLY A 9 -83.35 -3.02 -43.23
N ARG A 10 -84.44 -3.58 -42.69
CA ARG A 10 -84.49 -4.02 -41.27
C ARG A 10 -83.62 -5.24 -41.01
N VAL A 11 -83.56 -6.18 -41.95
CA VAL A 11 -82.69 -7.37 -41.83
C VAL A 11 -81.22 -6.96 -41.92
N LYS A 12 -80.87 -6.01 -42.80
CA LYS A 12 -79.52 -5.46 -42.88
C LYS A 12 -79.12 -4.73 -41.59
N ALA A 13 -80.00 -3.89 -41.04
CA ALA A 13 -79.75 -3.19 -39.78
C ALA A 13 -79.60 -4.15 -38.57
N GLY A 14 -80.40 -5.23 -38.54
CA GLY A 14 -80.25 -6.29 -37.53
C GLY A 14 -78.94 -7.05 -37.67
N ALA A 15 -78.51 -7.35 -38.90
CA ALA A 15 -77.25 -8.01 -39.19
C ALA A 15 -76.03 -7.13 -38.83
N THR A 16 -76.09 -5.82 -39.10
CA THR A 16 -75.01 -4.89 -38.71
C THR A 16 -74.93 -4.74 -37.19
N ALA A 17 -76.06 -4.62 -36.50
CA ALA A 17 -76.08 -4.53 -35.04
C ALA A 17 -75.53 -5.81 -34.36
N LEU A 18 -75.81 -6.99 -34.93
CA LEU A 18 -75.24 -8.25 -34.45
C LEU A 18 -73.73 -8.36 -34.73
N GLY A 19 -73.29 -7.89 -35.91
CA GLY A 19 -71.88 -7.81 -36.28
C GLY A 19 -71.08 -6.89 -35.34
N GLU A 20 -71.62 -5.71 -35.03
CA GLU A 20 -71.02 -4.78 -34.08
C GLU A 20 -70.96 -5.35 -32.66
N ARG A 21 -72.01 -6.05 -32.21
CA ARG A 21 -72.00 -6.72 -30.89
C ARG A 21 -70.93 -7.80 -30.82
N ARG A 22 -70.78 -8.61 -31.86
CA ARG A 22 -69.71 -9.63 -31.94
C ARG A 22 -68.32 -8.98 -31.97
N ALA A 23 -68.14 -7.92 -32.74
CA ALA A 23 -66.88 -7.17 -32.79
C ALA A 23 -66.51 -6.55 -31.44
N ARG A 24 -67.49 -5.98 -30.71
CA ARG A 24 -67.28 -5.45 -29.35
C ARG A 24 -66.95 -6.54 -28.33
N MET A 25 -67.62 -7.69 -28.42
CA MET A 25 -67.31 -8.83 -27.55
C MET A 25 -65.91 -9.37 -27.84
N GLN A 26 -65.54 -9.54 -29.10
CA GLN A 26 -64.23 -10.02 -29.50
C GLN A 26 -63.12 -9.04 -29.10
N ALA A 27 -63.34 -7.73 -29.26
CA ALA A 27 -62.42 -6.71 -28.76
C ALA A 27 -62.24 -6.74 -27.23
N ARG A 28 -63.29 -7.09 -26.46
CA ARG A 28 -63.21 -7.27 -25.01
C ARG A 28 -62.39 -8.49 -24.63
N TYR A 29 -62.64 -9.63 -25.29
CA TYR A 29 -61.86 -10.85 -25.09
C TYR A 29 -60.37 -10.61 -25.42
N ASP A 30 -60.06 -9.95 -26.53
CA ASP A 30 -58.68 -9.63 -26.91
C ASP A 30 -58.01 -8.68 -25.91
N ALA A 31 -58.76 -7.71 -25.37
CA ALA A 31 -58.26 -6.78 -24.36
C ALA A 31 -57.96 -7.48 -23.02
N GLU A 32 -58.83 -8.38 -22.60
CA GLU A 32 -58.63 -9.20 -21.39
C GLU A 32 -57.43 -10.13 -21.55
N GLU A 33 -57.27 -10.76 -22.71
CA GLU A 33 -56.14 -11.64 -22.98
C GLU A 33 -54.81 -10.87 -23.03
N ARG A 34 -54.80 -9.67 -23.63
CA ARG A 34 -53.63 -8.77 -23.61
C ARG A 34 -53.29 -8.34 -22.19
N ALA A 35 -54.29 -8.00 -21.37
CA ALA A 35 -54.08 -7.64 -19.97
C ALA A 35 -53.54 -8.82 -19.16
N ALA A 36 -54.06 -10.03 -19.37
CA ALA A 36 -53.58 -11.25 -18.72
C ALA A 36 -52.13 -11.56 -19.10
N ARG A 37 -51.79 -11.47 -20.40
CA ARG A 37 -50.40 -11.62 -20.88
C ARG A 37 -49.49 -10.57 -20.28
N GLN A 38 -49.90 -9.29 -20.27
CA GLN A 38 -49.11 -8.21 -19.67
C GLN A 38 -48.86 -8.43 -18.17
N ARG A 39 -49.87 -8.90 -17.42
CA ARG A 39 -49.73 -9.27 -16.00
C ARG A 39 -48.76 -10.43 -15.83
N ALA A 40 -48.91 -11.50 -16.59
CA ALA A 40 -48.00 -12.64 -16.56
C ALA A 40 -46.55 -12.25 -16.89
N PHE A 41 -46.35 -11.37 -17.88
CA PHE A 41 -45.02 -10.83 -18.19
C PHE A 41 -44.46 -9.96 -17.05
N ALA A 42 -45.29 -9.11 -16.43
CA ALA A 42 -44.86 -8.29 -15.30
C ALA A 42 -44.50 -9.14 -14.06
N GLU A 43 -45.27 -10.19 -13.80
CA GLU A 43 -45.01 -11.15 -12.72
C GLU A 43 -43.74 -11.95 -12.99
N ALA A 44 -43.55 -12.46 -14.21
CA ALA A 44 -42.34 -13.15 -14.61
C ALA A 44 -41.10 -12.25 -14.48
N ARG A 45 -41.23 -10.96 -14.83
CA ARG A 45 -40.15 -9.97 -14.68
C ARG A 45 -39.80 -9.74 -13.21
N ARG A 46 -40.80 -9.61 -12.34
CA ARG A 46 -40.59 -9.46 -10.88
C ARG A 46 -40.00 -10.72 -10.26
N ALA A 47 -40.46 -11.90 -10.66
CA ALA A 47 -39.92 -13.18 -10.21
C ALA A 47 -38.45 -13.32 -10.61
N ARG A 48 -38.11 -12.98 -11.86
CA ARG A 48 -36.73 -13.00 -12.34
C ARG A 48 -35.84 -11.98 -11.62
N ALA A 49 -36.34 -10.79 -11.31
CA ALA A 49 -35.60 -9.79 -10.53
C ALA A 49 -35.31 -10.25 -9.08
N ARG A 50 -36.22 -11.01 -8.46
CA ARG A 50 -36.00 -11.59 -7.11
C ARG A 50 -34.94 -12.70 -7.12
N VAL A 51 -34.89 -13.51 -8.18
CA VAL A 51 -33.90 -14.59 -8.32
C VAL A 51 -32.55 -14.06 -8.77
N ALA A 52 -32.52 -12.94 -9.50
CA ALA A 52 -31.32 -12.34 -10.07
C ALA A 52 -30.64 -11.30 -9.17
N ASP A 53 -31.05 -11.16 -7.90
CA ASP A 53 -30.32 -10.30 -6.96
C ASP A 53 -29.23 -11.12 -6.24
N PRO A 54 -27.96 -11.08 -6.69
CA PRO A 54 -26.87 -11.76 -5.98
C PRO A 54 -26.70 -11.25 -4.55
N ALA A 55 -27.22 -10.07 -4.20
CA ALA A 55 -27.23 -9.56 -2.82
C ALA A 55 -28.33 -10.18 -1.94
N ALA A 56 -29.27 -10.95 -2.51
CA ALA A 56 -30.24 -11.74 -1.75
C ALA A 56 -29.71 -13.15 -1.40
N ALA A 57 -28.67 -13.62 -2.09
CA ALA A 57 -28.02 -14.91 -1.81
C ALA A 57 -27.09 -14.86 -0.58
N VAL A 58 -26.67 -13.66 -0.17
CA VAL A 58 -25.74 -13.45 0.95
C VAL A 58 -26.54 -13.04 2.20
N PRO A 59 -26.41 -13.73 3.34
CA PRO A 59 -27.09 -13.36 4.58
C PRO A 59 -26.86 -11.89 4.95
N TRP A 60 -27.89 -11.23 5.48
CA TRP A 60 -27.85 -9.79 5.78
C TRP A 60 -26.66 -9.38 6.66
N GLY A 61 -26.30 -10.22 7.64
CA GLY A 61 -25.12 -10.00 8.49
C GLY A 61 -23.79 -9.98 7.73
N VAL A 62 -23.64 -10.80 6.68
CA VAL A 62 -22.42 -10.83 5.85
C VAL A 62 -22.34 -9.58 4.96
N ARG A 63 -23.48 -9.05 4.49
CA ARG A 63 -23.52 -7.79 3.74
C ARG A 63 -23.12 -6.60 4.61
N VAL A 64 -23.67 -6.50 5.81
CA VAL A 64 -23.31 -5.45 6.77
C VAL A 64 -21.84 -5.60 7.18
N ALA A 65 -21.36 -6.82 7.40
CA ALA A 65 -19.96 -7.07 7.70
C ALA A 65 -19.02 -6.71 6.52
N ALA A 66 -19.43 -6.96 5.27
CA ALA A 66 -18.66 -6.57 4.10
C ALA A 66 -18.61 -5.04 3.92
N GLU A 67 -19.74 -4.35 4.10
CA GLU A 67 -19.81 -2.89 4.04
C GLU A 67 -19.05 -2.22 5.21
N ALA A 68 -19.13 -2.79 6.41
CA ALA A 68 -18.35 -2.32 7.56
C ALA A 68 -16.86 -2.63 7.36
N GLY A 69 -16.54 -3.82 6.84
CA GLY A 69 -15.17 -4.28 6.59
C GLY A 69 -14.44 -3.40 5.58
N TRP A 70 -15.10 -3.03 4.47
CA TRP A 70 -14.50 -2.11 3.49
C TRP A 70 -14.25 -0.72 4.10
N ARG A 71 -15.20 -0.18 4.88
CA ARG A 71 -15.04 1.11 5.57
C ARG A 71 -13.88 1.07 6.57
N PHE A 72 -13.78 -0.01 7.35
CA PHE A 72 -12.66 -0.22 8.26
C PHE A 72 -11.33 -0.36 7.51
N LEU A 73 -11.29 -1.05 6.36
CA LEU A 73 -10.10 -1.13 5.52
C LEU A 73 -9.67 0.23 4.99
N VAL A 74 -10.61 1.04 4.50
CA VAL A 74 -10.32 2.42 4.06
C VAL A 74 -9.83 3.27 5.21
N LEU A 75 -10.45 3.16 6.38
CA LEU A 75 -10.04 3.90 7.56
C LEU A 75 -8.65 3.48 8.03
N ALA A 76 -8.36 2.17 8.07
CA ALA A 76 -7.05 1.63 8.39
C ALA A 76 -5.99 2.07 7.37
N ALA A 77 -6.30 2.05 6.07
CA ALA A 77 -5.41 2.53 5.03
C ALA A 77 -5.16 4.04 5.16
N ALA A 78 -6.18 4.84 5.46
CA ALA A 78 -6.03 6.27 5.71
C ALA A 78 -5.13 6.55 6.93
N VAL A 79 -5.34 5.84 8.04
CA VAL A 79 -4.50 5.93 9.23
C VAL A 79 -3.06 5.51 8.91
N TRP A 80 -2.87 4.45 8.14
CA TRP A 80 -1.55 3.99 7.71
C TRP A 80 -0.82 5.04 6.86
N VAL A 81 -1.51 5.66 5.90
CA VAL A 81 -0.95 6.76 5.09
C VAL A 81 -0.58 7.95 5.97
N VAL A 82 -1.44 8.35 6.92
CA VAL A 82 -1.14 9.45 7.85
C VAL A 82 0.10 9.12 8.69
N MET A 83 0.20 7.89 9.19
CA MET A 83 1.37 7.43 9.97
C MET A 83 2.66 7.49 9.13
N GLN A 84 2.59 7.12 7.85
CA GLN A 84 3.71 7.22 6.91
C GLN A 84 4.14 8.66 6.63
N VAL A 85 3.17 9.57 6.46
CA VAL A 85 3.46 11.00 6.25
C VAL A 85 4.14 11.58 7.48
N ILE A 86 3.64 11.29 8.68
CA ILE A 86 4.25 11.74 9.94
C ILE A 86 5.68 11.20 10.07
N GLY A 87 5.92 9.92 9.72
CA GLY A 87 7.25 9.33 9.69
C GLY A 87 8.19 10.05 8.71
N SER A 88 7.70 10.39 7.53
CA SER A 88 8.46 11.08 6.48
C SER A 88 8.88 12.51 6.88
N VAL A 89 8.07 13.22 7.68
CA VAL A 89 8.41 14.56 8.18
C VAL A 89 9.72 14.56 8.96
N ARG A 90 9.98 13.52 9.78
CA ARG A 90 11.23 13.41 10.54
C ARG A 90 12.45 13.39 9.62
N LEU A 91 12.38 12.67 8.51
CA LEU A 91 13.46 12.57 7.52
C LEU A 91 13.74 13.94 6.89
N VAL A 92 12.69 14.68 6.51
CA VAL A 92 12.80 16.05 5.98
C VAL A 92 13.41 17.01 7.00
N VAL A 93 12.97 16.96 8.27
CA VAL A 93 13.52 17.82 9.33
C VAL A 93 14.99 17.50 9.58
N LEU A 94 15.38 16.23 9.63
CA LEU A 94 16.78 15.83 9.77
C LEU A 94 17.63 16.32 8.59
N ALA A 95 17.14 16.15 7.36
CA ALA A 95 17.80 16.65 6.15
C ALA A 95 17.97 18.18 6.19
N PHE A 96 16.94 18.90 6.66
CA PHE A 96 16.96 20.35 6.80
C PHE A 96 17.95 20.81 7.88
N VAL A 97 17.97 20.17 9.05
CA VAL A 97 18.93 20.49 10.11
C VAL A 97 20.36 20.15 9.68
N ALA A 98 20.56 19.04 8.98
CA ALA A 98 21.84 18.69 8.39
C ALA A 98 22.27 19.75 7.36
N ALA A 99 21.37 20.17 6.46
CA ALA A 99 21.62 21.25 5.53
C ALA A 99 22.01 22.56 6.23
N LEU A 100 21.36 22.90 7.34
CA LEU A 100 21.72 24.07 8.16
C LEU A 100 23.11 23.93 8.80
N LEU A 101 23.44 22.77 9.35
CA LEU A 101 24.76 22.48 9.92
C LEU A 101 25.85 22.58 8.86
N VAL A 102 25.63 21.98 7.70
CA VAL A 102 26.51 22.04 6.53
C VAL A 102 26.68 23.50 6.08
N THR A 103 25.58 24.23 5.89
CA THR A 103 25.58 25.65 5.53
C THR A 103 26.38 26.49 6.54
N ALA A 104 26.15 26.29 7.85
CA ALA A 104 26.86 26.98 8.92
C ALA A 104 28.36 26.65 8.94
N LEU A 105 28.73 25.39 8.66
CA LEU A 105 30.12 24.95 8.55
C LEU A 105 30.80 25.50 7.28
N LEU A 106 30.03 25.72 6.22
CA LEU A 106 30.49 26.24 4.94
C LEU A 106 30.56 27.76 4.88
N GLN A 107 29.90 28.53 5.76
CA GLN A 107 30.02 29.99 5.81
C GLN A 107 31.46 30.53 5.77
N PRO A 108 32.44 30.04 6.57
CA PRO A 108 33.83 30.50 6.47
C PRO A 108 34.51 30.09 5.15
N THR A 109 34.12 28.96 4.57
CA THR A 109 34.65 28.42 3.30
C THR A 109 34.12 29.21 2.10
N VAL A 110 32.81 29.52 2.10
CA VAL A 110 32.14 30.38 1.12
C VAL A 110 32.66 31.81 1.22
N ALA A 111 32.93 32.33 2.41
CA ALA A 111 33.55 33.65 2.57
C ALA A 111 34.95 33.72 1.94
N ARG A 112 35.74 32.63 2.00
CA ARG A 112 37.03 32.53 1.31
C ARG A 112 36.89 32.38 -0.20
N LEU A 113 35.88 31.66 -0.68
CA LEU A 113 35.67 31.43 -2.11
C LEU A 113 34.97 32.61 -2.82
N HIS A 114 34.14 33.37 -2.11
CA HIS A 114 33.56 34.61 -2.62
C HIS A 114 34.65 35.67 -2.90
N ARG A 115 35.75 35.66 -2.15
CA ARG A 115 36.94 36.47 -2.45
C ARG A 115 37.65 36.07 -3.76
N ALA A 116 37.38 34.87 -4.29
CA ALA A 116 37.97 34.38 -5.55
C ALA A 116 37.17 34.75 -6.82
N GLY A 117 36.05 35.50 -6.69
CA GLY A 117 35.41 36.17 -7.85
C GLY A 117 34.46 35.33 -8.70
N LEU A 118 34.01 34.15 -8.26
CA LEU A 118 33.00 33.38 -9.00
C LEU A 118 31.58 33.97 -8.89
N SER A 119 30.79 33.82 -9.95
CA SER A 119 29.37 34.19 -9.98
C SER A 119 28.59 33.41 -8.90
N ARG A 120 27.77 34.14 -8.15
CA ARG A 120 27.12 33.67 -6.90
C ARG A 120 26.46 32.29 -7.04
N GLY A 121 25.76 31.99 -8.13
CA GLY A 121 25.01 30.74 -8.29
C GLY A 121 25.85 29.50 -8.60
N LEU A 122 26.98 29.63 -9.33
CA LEU A 122 27.85 28.48 -9.61
C LEU A 122 28.79 28.19 -8.43
N ALA A 123 29.25 29.24 -7.75
CA ALA A 123 30.06 29.11 -6.55
C ALA A 123 29.31 28.34 -5.47
N THR A 124 28.03 28.66 -5.22
CA THR A 124 27.21 27.97 -4.21
C THR A 124 26.95 26.53 -4.58
N ALA A 125 26.60 26.23 -5.84
CA ALA A 125 26.37 24.87 -6.30
C ALA A 125 27.60 23.96 -6.16
N VAL A 126 28.77 24.44 -6.60
CA VAL A 126 30.03 23.68 -6.54
C VAL A 126 30.48 23.50 -5.09
N THR A 127 30.32 24.53 -4.25
CA THR A 127 30.74 24.46 -2.84
C THR A 127 29.83 23.54 -2.03
N ALA A 128 28.51 23.59 -2.27
CA ALA A 128 27.55 22.68 -1.64
C ALA A 128 27.81 21.21 -2.05
N LEU A 129 28.05 20.97 -3.35
CA LEU A 129 28.36 19.63 -3.85
C LEU A 129 29.66 19.08 -3.26
N CYS A 130 30.72 19.89 -3.23
CA CYS A 130 32.02 19.50 -2.66
C CYS A 130 31.91 19.20 -1.16
N GLY A 131 31.18 20.03 -0.40
CA GLY A 131 30.91 19.80 1.01
C GLY A 131 30.17 18.49 1.27
N PHE A 132 29.14 18.20 0.47
CA PHE A 132 28.39 16.95 0.57
C PHE A 132 29.26 15.73 0.23
N LEU A 133 30.11 15.85 -0.79
CA LEU A 133 31.04 14.79 -1.18
C LEU A 133 32.01 14.44 -0.05
N VAL A 134 32.60 15.46 0.58
CA VAL A 134 33.55 15.28 1.68
C VAL A 134 32.88 14.63 2.89
N LEU A 135 31.68 15.08 3.26
CA LEU A 135 30.93 14.48 4.38
C LEU A 135 30.52 13.03 4.08
N GLY A 136 30.07 12.75 2.87
CA GLY A 136 29.76 11.40 2.41
C GLY A 136 30.99 10.48 2.45
N LEU A 137 32.14 10.97 2.01
CA LEU A 137 33.42 10.25 2.06
C LEU A 137 33.86 9.95 3.50
N ILE A 138 33.72 10.91 4.42
CA ILE A 138 34.05 10.69 5.83
C ILE A 138 33.13 9.64 6.45
N GLY A 139 31.82 9.75 6.21
CA GLY A 139 30.84 8.78 6.69
C GLY A 139 31.12 7.37 6.14
N TRP A 140 31.33 7.26 4.83
CA TRP A 140 31.71 6.01 4.17
C TRP A 140 32.97 5.41 4.77
N PHE A 141 34.01 6.22 4.96
CA PHE A 141 35.28 5.78 5.54
C PHE A 141 35.11 5.25 6.96
N ILE A 142 34.33 5.92 7.80
CA ILE A 142 34.03 5.44 9.17
C ILE A 142 33.26 4.12 9.13
N THR A 143 32.23 3.99 8.30
CA THR A 143 31.45 2.75 8.17
C THR A 143 32.33 1.59 7.68
N TRP A 144 33.16 1.84 6.66
CA TRP A 144 34.09 0.86 6.13
C TRP A 144 35.12 0.45 7.20
N GLN A 145 35.68 1.42 7.93
CA GLN A 145 36.59 1.17 9.04
C GLN A 145 35.95 0.30 10.13
N VAL A 146 34.68 0.56 10.49
CA VAL A 146 33.96 -0.25 11.46
C VAL A 146 33.78 -1.67 10.94
N LEU A 147 33.27 -1.85 9.71
CA LEU A 147 33.05 -3.17 9.12
C LEU A 147 34.34 -4.00 9.01
N ASP A 148 35.44 -3.36 8.62
CA ASP A 148 36.75 -4.02 8.51
C ASP A 148 37.33 -4.37 9.89
N ASN A 149 37.08 -3.54 10.91
CA ASN A 149 37.46 -3.85 12.29
C ASN A 149 36.55 -4.90 12.94
N LEU A 150 35.29 -5.05 12.51
CA LEU A 150 34.37 -6.07 13.04
C LEU A 150 34.86 -7.50 12.78
N GLY A 151 35.55 -7.75 11.65
CA GLY A 151 36.21 -9.05 11.41
C GLY A 151 37.20 -9.42 12.52
N ASN A 152 38.01 -8.45 12.96
CA ASN A 152 38.94 -8.62 14.08
C ASN A 152 38.23 -8.79 15.44
N LEU A 153 37.00 -8.27 15.60
CA LEU A 153 36.22 -8.47 16.83
C LEU A 153 35.69 -9.90 16.93
N THR A 154 35.30 -10.53 15.81
CA THR A 154 34.84 -11.92 15.79
C THR A 154 35.97 -12.88 16.20
N ASP A 155 37.17 -12.67 15.69
CA ASP A 155 38.35 -13.49 16.06
C ASP A 155 38.69 -13.31 17.55
N ARG A 156 38.68 -12.07 18.05
CA ARG A 156 38.89 -11.78 19.48
C ARG A 156 37.79 -12.34 20.38
N LEU A 157 36.54 -12.39 19.91
CA LEU A 157 35.44 -13.03 20.64
C LEU A 157 35.61 -14.54 20.68
N GLN A 158 36.03 -15.17 19.58
CA GLN A 158 36.32 -16.61 19.55
C GLN A 158 37.49 -16.95 20.49
N GLU A 159 38.56 -16.16 20.49
CA GLU A 159 39.68 -16.32 21.44
C GLU A 159 39.23 -16.18 22.91
N GLY A 160 38.38 -15.17 23.20
CA GLY A 160 37.82 -14.99 24.54
C GLY A 160 36.91 -16.14 24.99
N ILE A 161 36.13 -16.72 24.07
CA ILE A 161 35.31 -17.91 24.34
C ILE A 161 36.20 -19.13 24.59
N GLU A 162 37.28 -19.32 23.82
CA GLU A 162 38.25 -20.41 24.01
C GLU A 162 38.99 -20.28 25.35
N GLU A 163 39.28 -19.06 25.79
CA GLU A 163 39.91 -18.78 27.07
C GLU A 163 38.95 -18.98 28.26
N LEU A 164 37.70 -18.54 28.13
CA LEU A 164 36.64 -18.85 29.09
C LEU A 164 36.40 -20.36 29.21
N LYS A 165 36.38 -21.09 28.08
CA LYS A 165 36.26 -22.54 28.04
C LYS A 165 37.44 -23.20 28.77
N ARG A 166 38.68 -22.77 28.53
CA ARG A 166 39.87 -23.28 29.23
C ARG A 166 39.87 -22.97 30.73
N TRP A 167 39.42 -21.78 31.12
CA TRP A 167 39.26 -21.41 32.52
C TRP A 167 38.20 -22.25 33.22
N LEU A 168 37.07 -22.51 32.53
CA LEU A 168 35.97 -23.30 33.05
C LEU A 168 36.33 -24.79 33.15
N LEU A 169 37.10 -25.33 32.20
CA LEU A 169 37.63 -26.70 32.23
C LEU A 169 38.68 -26.93 33.33
N ASN A 170 39.44 -25.89 33.71
CA ASN A 170 40.40 -25.94 34.82
C ASN A 170 39.78 -25.54 36.17
N SER A 171 38.48 -25.21 36.20
CA SER A 171 37.79 -24.80 37.42
C SER A 171 37.45 -26.03 38.27
N PRO A 172 37.69 -26.02 39.60
CA PRO A 172 37.55 -27.19 40.49
C PRO A 172 36.09 -27.67 40.73
N LEU A 173 35.12 -27.20 39.95
CA LEU A 173 33.73 -27.66 39.99
C LEU A 173 33.46 -28.62 38.82
N HIS A 174 33.17 -29.87 39.16
CA HIS A 174 32.93 -31.01 38.26
C HIS A 174 31.64 -30.84 37.41
N VAL A 175 31.61 -29.90 36.47
CA VAL A 175 30.46 -29.72 35.56
C VAL A 175 30.79 -30.30 34.19
N THR A 176 30.09 -31.38 33.89
CA THR A 176 30.20 -32.31 32.75
C THR A 176 30.31 -31.62 31.38
N GLU A 177 31.30 -32.03 30.58
CA GLU A 177 31.62 -31.54 29.22
C GLU A 177 30.41 -31.46 28.26
N GLN A 178 29.38 -32.28 28.47
CA GLN A 178 28.18 -32.32 27.63
C GLN A 178 27.33 -31.04 27.70
N GLN A 179 27.25 -30.35 28.84
CA GLN A 179 26.43 -29.13 28.95
C GLN A 179 27.08 -27.92 28.25
N ILE A 180 28.41 -27.92 28.17
CA ILE A 180 29.16 -26.83 27.52
C ILE A 180 29.05 -26.95 26.00
N SER A 181 29.09 -28.17 25.45
CA SER A 181 28.89 -28.44 24.02
C SER A 181 27.49 -28.00 23.55
N ASP A 182 26.44 -28.28 24.34
CA ASP A 182 25.06 -27.94 23.97
C ASP A 182 24.77 -26.44 24.03
N ILE A 183 25.42 -25.71 24.95
CA ILE A 183 25.31 -24.24 25.02
C ILE A 183 26.10 -23.60 23.88
N ALA A 184 27.29 -24.12 23.56
CA ALA A 184 28.11 -23.61 22.47
C ALA A 184 27.46 -23.87 21.09
N SER A 185 26.85 -25.04 20.89
CA SER A 185 26.09 -25.34 19.67
C SER A 185 24.83 -24.49 19.58
N SER A 186 24.10 -24.28 20.67
CA SER A 186 22.91 -23.41 20.69
C SER A 186 23.24 -21.94 20.44
N LEU A 187 24.40 -21.44 20.90
CA LEU A 187 24.88 -20.09 20.57
C LEU A 187 25.32 -19.99 19.12
N SER A 188 26.03 -21.00 18.61
CA SER A 188 26.48 -21.05 17.22
C SER A 188 25.29 -21.19 16.26
N ASP A 189 24.25 -21.93 16.64
CA ASP A 189 22.99 -22.00 15.92
C ASP A 189 22.17 -20.73 16.10
N ALA A 190 22.15 -20.04 17.25
CA ALA A 190 21.45 -18.75 17.37
C ALA A 190 22.08 -17.67 16.48
N ILE A 191 23.42 -17.66 16.40
CA ILE A 191 24.19 -16.76 15.53
C ILE A 191 24.07 -17.21 14.05
N GLY A 192 24.10 -18.51 13.79
CA GLY A 192 24.00 -19.11 12.45
C GLY A 192 22.59 -19.07 11.85
N THR A 193 21.53 -19.20 12.66
CA THR A 193 20.13 -19.17 12.22
C THR A 193 19.66 -17.73 11.95
N SER A 194 20.34 -16.73 12.53
CA SER A 194 20.22 -15.33 12.11
C SER A 194 20.72 -15.12 10.66
N THR A 195 21.45 -16.07 10.08
CA THR A 195 21.78 -16.06 8.64
C THR A 195 20.54 -16.24 7.75
N SER A 196 19.48 -16.91 8.23
CA SER A 196 18.20 -16.94 7.52
C SER A 196 17.44 -15.61 7.64
N GLU A 197 17.72 -14.78 8.65
CA GLU A 197 17.29 -13.38 8.72
C GLU A 197 18.11 -12.46 7.80
N ILE A 198 19.32 -12.86 7.34
CA ILE A 198 20.12 -12.05 6.40
C ILE A 198 19.43 -11.86 5.05
N THR A 199 18.56 -12.79 4.62
CA THR A 199 17.72 -12.58 3.43
C THR A 199 16.74 -11.40 3.63
N SER A 200 16.28 -11.14 4.86
CA SER A 200 15.46 -9.96 5.20
C SER A 200 16.29 -8.68 5.38
N THR A 201 17.55 -8.80 5.82
CA THR A 201 18.51 -7.69 5.94
C THR A 201 18.84 -7.05 4.60
N GLY A 202 18.83 -7.82 3.50
CA GLY A 202 19.00 -7.27 2.14
C GLY A 202 17.88 -6.29 1.75
N LEU A 203 16.62 -6.63 2.03
CA LEU A 203 15.46 -5.77 1.70
C LEU A 203 15.36 -4.56 2.65
N GLN A 204 15.65 -4.73 3.94
CA GLN A 204 15.72 -3.61 4.88
C GLN A 204 16.90 -2.68 4.57
N GLY A 205 18.06 -3.22 4.21
CA GLY A 205 19.23 -2.44 3.80
C GLY A 205 18.96 -1.57 2.57
N VAL A 206 18.23 -2.09 1.58
CA VAL A 206 17.82 -1.31 0.40
C VAL A 206 16.89 -0.16 0.80
N THR A 207 15.93 -0.39 1.69
CA THR A 207 15.00 0.66 2.15
C THR A 207 15.74 1.77 2.87
N VAL A 208 16.63 1.42 3.80
CA VAL A 208 17.47 2.39 4.52
C VAL A 208 18.38 3.17 3.54
N LEU A 209 18.96 2.50 2.55
CA LEU A 209 19.78 3.15 1.52
C LEU A 209 18.97 4.19 0.73
N VAL A 210 17.74 3.85 0.32
CA VAL A 210 16.84 4.76 -0.38
C VAL A 210 16.45 5.95 0.51
N GLU A 211 16.16 5.73 1.78
CA GLU A 211 15.87 6.80 2.75
C GLU A 211 17.06 7.76 2.91
N VAL A 212 18.28 7.22 3.04
CA VAL A 212 19.51 8.02 3.17
C VAL A 212 19.76 8.84 1.90
N ILE A 213 19.63 8.24 0.71
CA ILE A 213 19.78 8.93 -0.57
C ILE A 213 18.73 10.04 -0.70
N THR A 214 17.48 9.76 -0.35
CA THR A 214 16.38 10.72 -0.40
C THR A 214 16.63 11.88 0.56
N GLY A 215 17.07 11.61 1.79
CA GLY A 215 17.44 12.64 2.77
C GLY A 215 18.63 13.48 2.33
N MET A 216 19.64 12.85 1.74
CA MET A 216 20.82 13.51 1.15
C MET A 216 20.41 14.45 -0.01
N LEU A 217 19.53 14.00 -0.90
CA LEU A 217 18.98 14.83 -1.98
C LEU A 217 18.18 16.03 -1.45
N LEU A 218 17.30 15.82 -0.47
CA LEU A 218 16.53 16.88 0.17
C LEU A 218 17.45 17.89 0.86
N ALA A 219 18.45 17.41 1.61
CA ALA A 219 19.43 18.27 2.27
C ALA A 219 20.23 19.09 1.26
N MET A 220 20.66 18.47 0.15
CA MET A 220 21.35 19.17 -0.93
C MET A 220 20.46 20.26 -1.54
N PHE A 221 19.19 19.95 -1.83
CA PHE A 221 18.23 20.92 -2.33
C PHE A 221 18.00 22.08 -1.37
N CYS A 222 17.77 21.80 -0.08
CA CYS A 222 17.62 22.82 0.95
C CYS A 222 18.87 23.69 1.08
N THR A 223 20.07 23.10 1.06
CA THR A 223 21.35 23.82 1.12
C THR A 223 21.50 24.77 -0.07
N LEU A 224 21.20 24.31 -1.29
CA LEU A 224 21.26 25.15 -2.50
C LEU A 224 20.28 26.31 -2.48
N PHE A 225 19.10 26.13 -1.88
CA PHE A 225 18.09 27.17 -1.78
C PHE A 225 18.38 28.19 -0.67
N LEU A 226 19.00 27.73 0.43
CA LEU A 226 19.35 28.58 1.58
C LEU A 226 20.64 29.38 1.39
N LEU A 227 21.51 28.97 0.45
CA LEU A 227 22.82 29.57 0.16
C LEU A 227 22.75 30.58 -0.99
#